data_AF-A0A964PBJ1-F1
#
_entry.id   AF-A0A964PBJ1-F1
#
_cell.length_a   1.000
_cell.length_b   1.000
_cell.length_c   1.000
_cell.angle_alpha   90.00
_cell.angle_beta   90.00
_cell.angle_gamma   90.00
#
_symmetry.space_group_name_H-M   'P 1'
#
loop_
_entity.id
_entity.type
_entity.pdbx_description
1 polymer ?
#
loop_
_entity_poly.entity_id
_entity_poly.type
_entity_poly.pdbx_seq_one_letter_code
_entity_poly.pdbx_strand_id
1 'polypeptide(L)'
;MITFKCPECGEEMEVSDRKVGMEVECVKCGEMVEVPGKVRKKPRPTSQFQDVLTRGHLTMVEFLLAILIAFMLPGCNIFIGVMLYFILNDKYPTKAHQILQAASIAFFFYLIAGGCLWCISGPLNREPAPVFRPAPRP
;
A
#
# COMPACT_ATOMS: atom_id res chain seq x y z
N MET A 1 0.01 -14.71 34.13
CA MET A 1 0.66 -15.59 35.12
C MET A 1 -0.25 -16.77 35.33
N ILE A 2 0.31 -17.96 35.49
CA ILE A 2 -0.43 -19.19 35.76
C ILE A 2 0.02 -19.77 37.10
N THR A 3 -0.95 -20.15 37.91
CA THR A 3 -0.73 -20.76 39.22
C THR A 3 -1.12 -22.23 39.13
N PHE A 4 -0.22 -23.13 39.50
CA PHE A 4 -0.48 -24.57 39.50
C PHE A 4 0.23 -25.25 40.69
N LYS A 5 -0.21 -26.46 41.03
CA LYS A 5 0.37 -27.23 42.15
C LYS A 5 1.41 -28.22 41.65
N CYS A 6 2.54 -28.30 42.34
CA CYS A 6 3.55 -29.32 42.10
C CYS A 6 2.94 -30.72 42.38
N PRO A 7 3.06 -31.70 41.46
CA PRO A 7 2.51 -33.04 41.66
C PRO A 7 3.24 -33.83 42.75
N GLU A 8 4.51 -33.52 43.00
CA GLU A 8 5.35 -34.26 43.96
C GLU A 8 5.19 -33.77 45.40
N CYS A 9 5.19 -32.45 45.61
CA CYS A 9 5.17 -31.87 46.96
C CYS A 9 3.90 -31.08 47.29
N GLY A 10 3.00 -30.88 46.33
CA GLY A 10 1.74 -30.17 46.51
C GLY A 10 1.86 -28.64 46.64
N GLU A 11 3.06 -28.07 46.48
CA GLU A 11 3.31 -26.63 46.63
C GLU A 11 2.65 -25.82 45.50
N GLU A 12 2.06 -24.68 45.84
CA GLU A 12 1.50 -23.74 44.86
C GLU A 12 2.60 -22.90 44.23
N MET A 13 2.75 -23.02 42.90
CA MET A 13 3.76 -22.32 42.12
C MET A 13 3.12 -21.36 41.14
N GLU A 14 3.63 -20.13 41.09
CA GLU A 14 3.23 -19.12 40.11
C GLU A 14 4.33 -18.97 39.04
N VAL A 15 3.97 -19.23 37.78
CA VAL A 15 4.90 -19.23 36.65
C VAL A 15 4.34 -18.34 35.53
N SER A 16 5.24 -17.75 34.73
CA SER A 16 4.84 -16.94 33.58
C SER A 16 4.16 -17.80 32.51
N ASP A 17 3.07 -17.27 31.92
CA ASP A 17 2.33 -17.89 30.79
C ASP A 17 3.23 -18.20 29.58
N ARG A 18 4.42 -17.60 29.52
CA ARG A 18 5.42 -17.84 28.46
C ARG A 18 6.16 -19.18 28.61
N LYS A 19 6.13 -19.78 29.80
CA LYS A 19 6.81 -21.06 30.12
C LYS A 19 5.84 -22.26 30.10
N VAL A 20 4.62 -22.08 29.59
CA VAL A 20 3.64 -23.17 29.43
C VAL A 20 4.22 -24.26 28.52
N GLY A 21 4.19 -25.51 28.97
CA GLY A 21 4.79 -26.66 28.28
C GLY A 21 6.33 -26.74 28.36
N MET A 22 6.96 -25.97 29.25
CA MET A 22 8.37 -26.12 29.59
C MET A 22 8.51 -26.77 30.98
N GLU A 23 9.63 -27.45 31.21
CA GLU A 23 9.98 -27.97 32.54
C GLU A 23 10.54 -26.84 33.40
N VAL A 24 10.05 -26.74 34.63
CA VAL A 24 10.51 -25.77 35.63
C VAL A 24 10.82 -26.49 36.93
N GLU A 25 11.88 -26.03 37.60
CA GLU A 25 12.29 -26.56 38.90
C GLU A 25 11.34 -26.09 40.01
N CYS A 26 10.89 -27.01 40.85
CA CYS A 26 10.06 -26.70 42.00
C CYS A 26 10.87 -26.00 43.10
N VAL A 27 10.41 -24.84 43.56
CA VAL A 27 11.10 -24.05 44.61
C VAL A 27 11.22 -24.74 45.97
N LYS A 28 10.44 -25.81 46.20
CA LYS A 28 10.38 -26.50 47.49
C LYS A 28 11.03 -27.87 47.50
N CYS A 29 10.81 -28.69 46.46
CA CYS A 29 11.39 -30.03 46.36
C CYS A 29 12.55 -30.14 45.38
N GLY A 30 12.80 -29.12 44.53
CA GLY A 30 13.84 -29.15 43.50
C GLY A 30 13.52 -30.05 42.31
N GLU A 31 12.34 -30.68 42.26
CA GLU A 31 11.97 -31.57 41.16
C GLU A 31 11.59 -30.78 39.90
N MET A 32 11.92 -31.33 38.72
CA MET A 32 11.55 -30.75 37.44
C MET A 32 10.11 -31.10 37.09
N VAL A 33 9.25 -30.09 36.98
CA VAL A 33 7.81 -30.25 36.72
C VAL A 33 7.42 -29.54 35.43
N GLU A 34 6.65 -30.20 34.57
CA GLU A 34 6.10 -29.58 33.36
C GLU A 34 4.97 -28.61 33.71
N VAL A 35 5.04 -27.39 33.17
CA VAL A 35 4.04 -26.34 33.43
C VAL A 35 2.73 -26.60 32.67
N PRO A 36 1.61 -26.90 33.36
CA PRO A 36 0.35 -27.17 32.70
C PRO A 36 -0.30 -25.86 32.22
N GLY A 37 -0.63 -25.77 30.93
CA GLY A 37 -1.34 -24.59 30.43
C GLY A 37 -1.77 -24.65 28.97
N LYS A 38 -2.79 -23.86 28.63
CA LYS A 38 -3.19 -23.62 27.23
C LYS A 38 -2.34 -22.47 26.70
N VAL A 39 -1.47 -22.74 25.72
CA VAL A 39 -0.66 -21.71 25.06
C VAL A 39 -1.59 -20.65 24.46
N ARG A 40 -1.70 -19.49 25.12
CA ARG A 40 -2.36 -18.32 24.53
C ARG A 40 -1.39 -17.73 23.50
N LYS A 41 -1.50 -18.17 22.24
CA LYS A 41 -0.80 -17.52 21.13
C LYS A 41 -1.24 -16.05 21.10
N LYS A 42 -0.36 -15.12 21.47
CA LYS A 42 -0.58 -13.72 21.13
C LYS A 42 -0.69 -13.63 19.61
N PRO A 43 -1.75 -13.03 19.04
CA PRO A 43 -1.78 -12.80 17.61
C PRO A 43 -0.57 -11.91 17.26
N ARG A 44 0.32 -12.39 16.39
CA ARG A 44 1.39 -11.55 15.84
C ARG A 44 0.73 -10.41 15.06
N PRO A 45 1.19 -9.15 15.20
CA PRO A 45 0.68 -8.04 14.43
C PRO A 45 1.31 -8.08 13.03
N THR A 46 0.97 -9.11 12.25
CA THR A 46 1.42 -9.28 10.86
C THR A 46 0.44 -8.63 9.88
N SER A 47 -0.76 -8.23 10.31
CA SER A 47 -1.76 -7.62 9.43
C SER A 47 -1.60 -6.12 9.24
N GLN A 48 -0.92 -5.39 10.14
CA GLN A 48 -0.82 -3.93 10.04
C GLN A 48 -0.02 -3.43 8.84
N PHE A 49 0.90 -4.25 8.32
CA PHE A 49 1.71 -3.90 7.15
C PHE A 49 0.95 -4.11 5.83
N GLN A 50 -0.07 -4.98 5.83
CA GLN A 50 -0.87 -5.27 4.65
C GLN A 50 -1.73 -4.04 4.26
N ASP A 51 -2.22 -3.28 5.24
CA ASP A 51 -3.12 -2.14 4.99
C ASP A 51 -2.42 -0.92 4.36
N VAL A 52 -1.11 -0.78 4.55
CA VAL A 52 -0.32 0.28 3.88
C VAL A 52 -0.04 -0.08 2.42
N LEU A 53 0.12 -1.38 2.12
CA LEU A 53 0.45 -1.87 0.78
C LEU A 53 -0.79 -1.93 -0.16
N THR A 54 -2.00 -1.94 0.41
CA THR A 54 -3.24 -2.18 -0.35
C THR A 54 -3.97 -0.89 -0.77
N ARG A 55 -3.45 0.30 -0.42
CA ARG A 55 -3.95 1.61 -0.90
C ARG A 55 -3.51 1.97 -2.33
N GLY A 56 -3.34 0.98 -3.19
CA GLY A 56 -2.87 1.14 -4.58
C GLY A 56 -3.97 1.25 -5.63
N HIS A 57 -5.26 1.28 -5.25
CA HIS A 57 -6.36 1.33 -6.21
C HIS A 57 -6.94 2.75 -6.24
N LEU A 58 -6.56 3.54 -7.25
CA LEU A 58 -7.28 4.77 -7.57
C LEU A 58 -8.74 4.41 -7.80
N THR A 59 -9.63 5.14 -7.14
CA THR A 59 -11.07 5.00 -7.33
C THR A 59 -11.42 5.31 -8.79
N MET A 60 -12.48 4.69 -9.33
CA MET A 60 -12.97 5.00 -10.69
C MET A 60 -13.19 6.50 -10.89
N VAL A 61 -13.61 7.20 -9.83
CA VAL A 61 -13.80 8.65 -9.82
C VAL A 61 -12.48 9.39 -10.02
N GLU A 62 -11.42 9.01 -9.30
CA GLU A 62 -10.09 9.62 -9.48
C GLU A 62 -9.53 9.38 -10.88
N PHE A 63 -9.77 8.21 -11.47
CA PHE A 63 -9.41 7.93 -12.86
C PHE A 63 -10.17 8.82 -13.84
N LEU A 64 -11.50 8.93 -13.71
CA LEU A 64 -12.32 9.79 -14.56
C LEU A 64 -11.93 11.26 -14.42
N LEU A 65 -11.66 11.71 -13.19
CA LEU A 65 -11.20 13.07 -12.91
C LEU A 65 -9.84 13.33 -13.55
N ALA A 66 -8.89 12.39 -13.44
CA ALA A 66 -7.57 12.51 -14.05
C ALA A 66 -7.64 12.58 -15.58
N ILE A 67 -8.48 11.75 -16.21
CA ILE A 67 -8.73 11.81 -17.67
C ILE A 67 -9.33 13.17 -18.04
N LEU A 68 -10.36 13.63 -17.34
CA LEU A 68 -11.02 14.91 -17.62
C LEU A 68 -10.02 16.07 -17.52
N ILE A 69 -9.20 16.11 -16.48
CA ILE A 69 -8.15 17.13 -16.28
C ILE A 69 -7.10 17.04 -17.39
N ALA A 70 -6.66 15.82 -17.74
CA ALA A 70 -5.66 15.59 -18.77
C ALA A 70 -6.12 16.02 -20.17
N PHE A 71 -7.43 16.01 -20.46
CA PHE A 71 -7.97 16.52 -21.72
C PHE A 71 -8.33 18.01 -21.67
N MET A 72 -8.92 18.48 -20.56
CA MET A 72 -9.38 19.86 -20.42
C MET A 72 -8.23 20.86 -20.29
N LEU A 73 -7.19 20.56 -19.51
CA LEU A 73 -6.05 21.48 -19.34
C LEU A 73 -5.33 21.80 -20.66
N PRO A 74 -4.94 20.82 -21.49
CA PRO A 74 -4.28 21.13 -22.76
C PRO A 74 -5.26 21.73 -23.78
N GLY A 75 -6.55 21.35 -23.75
CA GLY A 75 -7.58 21.99 -24.57
C GLY A 75 -7.76 23.48 -24.25
N CYS A 76 -7.85 23.83 -22.97
CA CYS A 76 -7.92 25.22 -22.52
C CYS A 76 -6.65 26.01 -22.89
N ASN A 77 -5.46 25.39 -22.79
CA ASN A 77 -4.20 26.03 -23.16
C ASN A 77 -4.18 26.45 -24.65
N ILE A 78 -4.57 25.53 -25.55
CA ILE A 78 -4.69 25.84 -26.98
C ILE A 78 -5.73 26.93 -27.22
N PHE A 79 -6.90 26.84 -26.57
CA PHE A 79 -7.98 27.81 -26.74
C PHE A 79 -7.55 29.22 -26.31
N ILE A 80 -6.89 29.33 -25.15
CA ILE A 80 -6.32 30.59 -24.66
C ILE A 80 -5.25 31.11 -25.64
N GLY A 81 -4.38 30.24 -26.15
CA GLY A 81 -3.37 30.59 -27.14
C GLY A 81 -3.97 31.17 -28.42
N VAL A 82 -5.06 30.59 -28.92
CA VAL A 82 -5.80 31.09 -30.11
C VAL A 82 -6.48 32.43 -29.80
N MET A 83 -7.13 32.57 -28.65
CA MET A 83 -7.74 33.83 -28.24
C MET A 83 -6.71 34.95 -28.12
N LEU A 84 -5.58 34.68 -27.47
CA LEU A 84 -4.46 35.61 -27.37
C LEU A 84 -3.86 35.93 -28.75
N TYR A 85 -3.78 34.95 -29.64
CA TYR A 85 -3.33 35.17 -31.01
C TYR A 85 -4.21 36.23 -31.69
N PHE A 86 -5.54 36.07 -31.68
CA PHE A 86 -6.44 37.06 -32.29
C PHE A 86 -6.30 38.46 -31.68
N ILE A 87 -6.21 38.57 -30.36
CA ILE A 87 -6.10 39.86 -29.66
C ILE A 87 -4.74 40.54 -29.94
N LEU A 88 -3.66 39.75 -30.02
CA LEU A 88 -2.30 40.26 -30.15
C LEU A 88 -1.86 40.41 -31.61
N ASN A 89 -2.52 39.76 -32.56
CA ASN A 89 -2.12 39.77 -33.96
C ASN A 89 -2.15 41.19 -34.56
N ASP A 90 -3.10 42.02 -34.13
CA ASP A 90 -3.22 43.41 -34.61
C ASP A 90 -2.06 44.31 -34.15
N LYS A 91 -1.45 44.01 -32.98
CA LYS A 91 -0.38 44.84 -32.41
C LYS A 91 1.02 44.26 -32.59
N TYR A 92 1.17 42.94 -32.51
CA TYR A 92 2.46 42.24 -32.47
C TYR A 92 2.37 40.87 -33.18
N PRO A 93 2.33 40.84 -34.53
CA PRO A 93 2.08 39.60 -35.29
C PRO A 93 3.16 38.54 -35.07
N THR A 94 4.43 38.93 -34.93
CA THR A 94 5.54 38.00 -34.69
C THR A 94 5.47 37.35 -33.30
N LYS A 95 5.04 38.10 -32.27
CA LYS A 95 4.88 37.57 -30.91
C LYS A 95 3.64 36.68 -30.80
N ALA A 96 2.56 37.03 -31.50
CA ALA A 96 1.34 36.22 -31.54
C ALA A 96 1.63 34.81 -32.07
N HIS A 97 2.43 34.69 -33.14
CA HIS A 97 2.78 33.38 -33.70
C HIS A 97 3.65 32.55 -32.74
N GLN A 98 4.59 33.17 -32.01
CA GLN A 98 5.40 32.49 -30.99
C GLN A 98 4.55 31.95 -29.84
N ILE A 99 3.53 32.69 -29.40
CA ILE A 99 2.62 32.27 -28.33
C ILE A 99 1.80 31.04 -28.78
N LEU A 100 1.25 31.08 -30.00
CA LEU A 100 0.49 29.95 -30.55
C LEU A 100 1.36 28.70 -30.73
N GLN A 101 2.61 28.87 -31.18
CA GLN A 101 3.58 27.78 -31.28
C GLN A 101 3.92 27.20 -29.90
N ALA A 102 4.15 28.05 -28.89
CA ALA A 102 4.42 27.60 -27.53
C ALA A 102 3.26 26.81 -26.93
N ALA A 103 2.01 27.26 -27.12
CA ALA A 103 0.81 26.55 -26.67
C ALA A 103 0.67 25.18 -27.36
N SER A 104 0.95 25.11 -28.67
CA SER A 104 0.96 23.86 -29.44
C SER A 104 2.02 22.88 -28.94
N ILE A 105 3.27 23.34 -28.75
CA ILE A 105 4.36 22.50 -28.23
C ILE A 105 4.02 21.95 -26.85
N ALA A 106 3.47 22.78 -25.95
CA ALA A 106 3.04 22.34 -24.63
C ALA A 106 1.95 21.26 -24.72
N PHE A 107 0.95 21.43 -25.58
CA PHE A 107 -0.11 20.43 -25.82
C PHE A 107 0.47 19.07 -26.25
N PHE A 108 1.37 19.05 -27.23
CA PHE A 108 2.01 17.81 -27.67
C PHE A 108 2.87 17.17 -26.59
N PHE A 109 3.58 17.97 -25.80
CA PHE A 109 4.35 17.46 -24.67
C PHE A 109 3.44 16.79 -23.62
N TYR A 110 2.28 17.38 -23.32
CA TYR A 110 1.30 16.76 -22.41
C TYR A 110 0.75 15.43 -22.95
N LEU A 111 0.44 15.35 -24.24
CA LEU A 111 -0.01 14.10 -24.86
C LEU A 111 1.07 13.01 -24.82
N ILE A 112 2.31 13.36 -25.14
CA ILE A 112 3.43 12.42 -25.14
C ILE A 112 3.74 11.96 -23.71
N ALA A 113 3.86 12.90 -22.75
CA ALA A 113 4.12 12.56 -21.36
C ALA A 113 2.99 11.71 -20.76
N GLY A 114 1.73 12.11 -20.98
CA GLY A 114 0.56 11.37 -20.52
C GLY A 114 0.47 9.97 -21.14
N GLY A 115 0.70 9.85 -22.45
CA GLY A 115 0.75 8.57 -23.15
C GLY A 115 1.88 7.66 -22.67
N CYS A 116 3.08 8.21 -22.45
CA CYS A 116 4.21 7.47 -21.90
C CYS A 116 3.92 6.96 -20.48
N LEU A 117 3.36 7.81 -19.61
CA LEU A 117 2.94 7.43 -18.25
C LEU A 117 1.90 6.31 -18.27
N TRP A 118 0.94 6.36 -19.20
CA TRP A 118 -0.07 5.31 -19.39
C TRP A 118 0.56 3.99 -19.85
N CYS A 119 1.47 4.03 -20.82
CA CYS A 119 2.17 2.84 -21.30
C CYS A 119 3.03 2.15 -20.23
N ILE A 120 3.67 2.93 -19.36
CA ILE A 120 4.52 2.40 -18.27
C ILE A 120 3.67 1.81 -17.14
N SER A 121 2.48 2.36 -16.87
CA SER A 121 1.59 1.89 -15.79
C SER A 121 0.67 0.72 -16.19
N GLY A 122 0.52 0.44 -17.48
CA GLY A 122 -0.35 -0.61 -18.01
C GLY A 122 -0.09 -2.08 -17.61
N PRO A 123 1.12 -2.56 -17.23
CA PRO A 123 1.34 -3.99 -17.01
C PRO A 123 1.49 -4.42 -15.54
N LEU A 124 1.05 -3.64 -14.55
CA LEU A 124 1.14 -4.03 -13.13
C LEU A 124 -0.03 -4.91 -12.64
N ASN A 125 -1.00 -5.22 -13.48
CA ASN A 125 -2.15 -6.07 -13.13
C ASN A 125 -1.87 -7.58 -13.27
N ARG A 126 -0.61 -8.02 -13.13
CA ARG A 126 -0.32 -9.45 -12.98
C ARG A 126 -0.75 -9.86 -11.58
N GLU A 127 -1.91 -10.51 -11.48
CA GLU A 127 -2.37 -11.19 -10.28
C GLU A 127 -1.20 -11.99 -9.66
N PRO A 128 -0.95 -11.86 -8.35
CA PRO A 128 0.08 -12.67 -7.70
C PRO A 128 -0.30 -14.14 -7.86
N ALA A 129 0.66 -14.94 -8.35
CA ALA A 129 0.45 -16.37 -8.59
C ALA A 129 -0.16 -17.04 -7.34
N PRO A 130 -1.13 -17.95 -7.51
CA PRO A 130 -1.77 -18.61 -6.38
C PRO A 130 -0.73 -19.34 -5.53
N VAL A 131 -0.62 -18.95 -4.26
CA VAL A 131 0.27 -19.59 -3.30
C VAL A 131 -0.25 -21.00 -3.03
N PHE A 132 0.39 -22.00 -3.64
CA PHE A 132 0.10 -23.41 -3.43
C PHE A 132 0.45 -23.77 -1.98
N ARG A 133 -0.56 -23.92 -1.11
CA ARG A 133 -0.34 -24.46 0.24
C ARG A 133 -0.35 -25.99 0.18
N PRO A 134 0.72 -26.67 0.62
CA PRO A 134 0.72 -28.13 0.70
C PRO A 134 -0.30 -28.59 1.74
N ALA A 135 -1.04 -29.65 1.42
CA ALA A 135 -2.04 -30.26 2.30
C ALA A 135 -1.38 -30.75 3.61
N PRO A 136 -2.09 -30.65 4.75
CA PRO A 136 -1.60 -31.23 6.01
C PRO A 136 -1.45 -32.75 5.85
N ARG A 137 -0.29 -33.27 6.28
CA ARG A 137 -0.05 -34.73 6.31
C ARG A 137 -0.93 -35.37 7.39
N PRO A 138 -1.51 -36.55 7.11
CA PRO A 138 -2.35 -37.29 8.05
C PRO A 138 -1.56 -37.79 9.27
#